data_AF-A0A920GIJ4-F1
#
_entry.id   AF-A0A920GIJ4-F1
#
_cell.length_a   1.000
_cell.length_b   1.000
_cell.length_c   1.000
_cell.angle_alpha   90.00
_cell.angle_beta   90.00
_cell.angle_gamma   90.00
#
_symmetry.space_group_name_H-M   'P 1'
#
loop_
_entity.id
_entity.type
_entity.pdbx_description
1 polymer ?
#
loop_
_entity_poly.entity_id
_entity_poly.type
_entity_poly.pdbx_seq_one_letter_code
_entity_poly.pdbx_strand_id
1 'polypeptide(L)' 'MTNTSFPYVEIDVNTFFDLIGESPPRVYVLNDGAVDAIIDEDIANTLDKRYP' A
#
# COMPACT_ATOMS: atom_id res chain seq x y z
N MET A 1 -26.14 -17.11 -16.60
CA MET A 1 -25.63 -15.74 -16.79
C MET A 1 -25.22 -15.22 -15.42
N THR A 2 -23.94 -14.94 -15.20
CA THR A 2 -23.48 -14.34 -13.94
C THR A 2 -23.89 -12.87 -13.96
N ASN A 3 -24.74 -12.48 -13.02
CA ASN A 3 -25.33 -11.15 -12.93
C ASN A 3 -24.35 -10.14 -12.31
N THR A 4 -23.13 -10.11 -12.81
CA THR A 4 -22.04 -9.27 -12.31
C THR A 4 -21.90 -8.07 -13.24
N SER A 5 -22.73 -7.05 -13.02
CA SER A 5 -22.47 -5.70 -13.52
C SER A 5 -21.38 -5.08 -12.65
N PHE A 6 -20.12 -5.50 -12.83
CA PHE A 6 -19.00 -4.68 -12.39
C PHE A 6 -18.79 -3.63 -13.49
N PRO A 7 -19.01 -2.33 -13.23
CA PRO A 7 -18.60 -1.33 -14.19
C PRO A 7 -17.07 -1.33 -14.12
N TYR A 8 -16.41 -1.94 -15.10
CA TYR A 8 -15.00 -1.68 -15.34
C TYR A 8 -14.90 -0.24 -15.90
N VAL A 9 -15.16 0.74 -15.04
CA VAL A 9 -14.89 2.15 -15.31
C VAL A 9 -13.40 2.32 -15.06
N GLU A 10 -12.67 2.63 -16.11
CA GLU A 10 -11.30 3.11 -15.99
C GLU A 10 -11.35 4.43 -15.23
N ILE A 11 -10.66 4.48 -14.09
CA ILE A 11 -10.54 5.68 -13.27
C ILE A 11 -9.18 6.31 -13.53
N ASP A 12 -9.14 7.64 -13.56
CA ASP A 12 -7.87 8.35 -13.64
C ASP A 12 -7.11 8.29 -12.30
N VAL A 13 -5.83 8.64 -12.35
CA VAL A 13 -4.93 8.59 -11.20
C VAL A 13 -5.40 9.44 -10.02
N ASN A 14 -6.03 10.59 -10.26
CA ASN A 14 -6.50 11.45 -9.18
C ASN A 14 -7.73 10.83 -8.53
N THR A 15 -8.69 10.34 -9.32
CA THR A 15 -9.85 9.60 -8.81
C THR A 15 -9.42 8.38 -7.99
N PHE A 16 -8.37 7.67 -8.42
CA PHE A 16 -7.79 6.58 -7.65
C PHE A 16 -7.27 7.05 -6.28
N PHE A 17 -6.47 8.12 -6.24
CA PHE A 17 -5.94 8.67 -4.99
C PHE A 17 -7.03 9.23 -4.07
N ASP A 18 -8.07 9.87 -4.62
CA ASP A 18 -9.24 10.34 -3.88
C ASP A 18 -10.00 9.20 -3.21
N LEU A 19 -10.10 8.04 -3.86
CA LEU A 19 -10.79 6.86 -3.34
C LEU A 19 -10.02 6.16 -2.22
N ILE A 20 -8.69 6.10 -2.31
CA ILE A 20 -7.85 5.47 -1.27
C ILE A 20 -7.51 6.44 -0.11
N GLY A 21 -7.68 7.75 -0.34
CA GLY A 21 -7.37 8.81 0.62
C GLY A 21 -5.87 9.00 0.85
N GLU A 22 -5.52 9.84 1.82
CA GLU A 22 -4.14 9.96 2.31
C GLU A 22 -3.77 8.75 3.18
N SER A 23 -3.61 7.59 2.55
CA SER A 23 -2.98 6.45 3.20
C SER A 23 -1.47 6.63 3.14
N PRO A 24 -0.76 6.66 4.28
CA PRO A 24 0.68 6.78 4.25
C PRO A 24 1.28 5.56 3.53
N PRO A 25 2.42 5.73 2.84
CA PRO A 25 3.08 4.61 2.19
C PRO A 25 3.37 3.49 3.20
N ARG A 26 3.04 2.25 2.83
CA ARG A 26 3.29 1.06 3.66
C ARG A 26 4.46 0.26 3.10
N VAL A 27 5.45 0.00 3.96
CA VAL A 27 6.62 -0.83 3.62
C VAL A 27 6.55 -2.16 4.37
N TYR A 28 6.64 -3.27 3.63
CA TYR A 28 6.75 -4.61 4.19
C TYR A 28 8.22 -5.04 4.22
N VAL A 29 8.73 -5.31 5.42
CA VAL A 29 10.05 -5.92 5.59
C VAL A 29 9.86 -7.43 5.55
N LEU A 30 10.55 -8.08 4.61
CA LEU A 30 10.49 -9.52 4.42
C LEU A 30 11.74 -10.19 4.99
N ASN A 31 11.55 -11.30 5.69
CA ASN A 31 12.62 -12.20 6.11
C ASN A 31 12.24 -13.62 5.70
N ASP A 32 13.10 -14.25 4.90
CA ASP A 32 12.87 -15.58 4.32
C ASP A 32 11.49 -15.75 3.65
N GLY A 33 11.06 -14.72 2.91
CA GLY A 33 9.76 -14.70 2.21
C GLY A 33 8.53 -14.50 3.10
N ALA A 34 8.69 -14.38 4.43
CA ALA A 34 7.64 -14.04 5.36
C ALA A 34 7.69 -12.56 5.76
N VAL A 35 6.54 -11.98 6.09
CA VAL A 35 6.45 -10.61 6.60
C VAL A 35 6.99 -10.58 8.03
N ASP A 36 8.09 -9.87 8.23
CA ASP A 36 8.77 -9.69 9.52
C ASP A 36 8.37 -8.37 10.19
N ALA A 37 8.10 -7.32 9.40
CA ALA A 37 7.54 -6.07 9.91
C ALA A 37 6.77 -5.28 8.85
N ILE A 38 5.92 -4.38 9.33
CA ILE A 38 5.17 -3.40 8.55
C ILE A 38 5.54 -2.01 9.08
N ILE A 39 5.86 -1.08 8.18
CA ILE A 39 6.24 0.29 8.50
C ILE A 39 5.31 1.23 7.74
N ASP A 40 4.47 1.96 8.48
CA ASP A 40 3.45 2.86 7.94
C ASP A 40 3.77 4.35 8.17
N GLU A 41 4.64 4.65 9.13
CA GLU A 41 4.99 6.02 9.53
C GLU A 41 6.51 6.15 9.68
N ASP A 42 7.03 7.37 9.45
CA ASP A 42 8.45 7.70 9.60
C ASP A 42 9.39 6.66 8.98
N ILE A 43 9.08 6.23 7.74
CA ILE A 43 9.77 5.14 7.05
C ILE A 43 11.29 5.33 7.09
N ALA A 44 11.79 6.53 6.74
CA ALA A 44 13.21 6.82 6.71
C ALA A 44 13.88 6.58 8.07
N ASN A 45 13.34 7.16 9.14
CA ASN A 45 13.87 6.99 10.49
C ASN A 45 13.81 5.53 10.97
N THR A 46 12.75 4.81 10.60
CA THR A 46 12.57 3.41 10.98
C THR A 46 13.56 2.51 10.26
N LEU A 47 13.83 2.77 8.97
CA LEU A 47 14.82 2.03 8.19
C LEU A 47 16.24 2.30 8.69
N ASP A 48 16.59 3.56 8.96
CA ASP A 48 17.92 3.93 9.47
C ASP A 48 18.23 3.27 10.83
N LYS A 49 17.22 3.19 11.72
CA LYS A 49 17.39 2.50 13.02
C LYS A 49 17.50 0.99 12.88
N ARG A 50 16.83 0.40 11.90
CA ARG A 50 16.78 -1.06 11.70
C ARG A 50 18.02 -1.58 10.97
N TYR A 51 18.58 -0.77 10.08
CA TYR A 51 19.75 -1.09 9.26
C TYR A 51 20.83 0.00 9.44
N PRO A 52 21.52 0.04 10.60
CA PRO A 52 22.55 1.02 10.89
C PRO A 52 23.81 0.87 10.02
#